data_AF-K7QQG9-F1
#
_entry.id   AF-K7QQG9-F1
#
_cell.length_a   1.000
_cell.length_b   1.000
_cell.length_c   1.000
_cell.angle_alpha   90.00
_cell.angle_beta   90.00
_cell.angle_gamma   90.00
#
_symmetry.space_group_name_H-M   'P 1'
#
loop_
_entity.id
_entity.type
_entity.pdbx_description
1 polymer ?
#
loop_
_entity_poly.entity_id
_entity_poly.type
_entity_poly.pdbx_seq_one_letter_code
_entity_poly.pdbx_strand_id
1 'polypeptide(L)'
;YPIPAGCSEHPLGGLGFVGFAEEVREQEAQLGFKFDYIVVCSVTGSTQAGMVVGFAADGRADRVIGIDASATPERTHEQITRIARHTAELVGLGRDIETKDVVLDT
;
A
#
# COMPACT_ATOMS: atom_id res chain seq x y z
N TYR A 1 -14.70 -8.80 18.99
CA TYR A 1 -13.70 -7.91 18.39
C TYR A 1 -14.12 -7.63 16.95
N PRO A 2 -14.51 -6.39 16.59
CA PRO A 2 -15.01 -6.09 15.26
C PRO A 2 -13.88 -6.09 14.23
N ILE A 3 -14.04 -6.84 13.14
CA ILE A 3 -13.09 -6.90 12.02
C ILE A 3 -13.86 -6.53 10.75
N PRO A 4 -13.57 -5.39 10.13
CA PRO A 4 -14.30 -4.91 8.95
C PRO A 4 -13.94 -5.71 7.69
N ALA A 5 -14.67 -5.50 6.60
CA ALA A 5 -14.41 -6.12 5.31
C ALA A 5 -12.95 -5.90 4.86
N GLY A 6 -12.27 -6.99 4.50
CA GLY A 6 -10.87 -6.97 4.08
C GLY A 6 -9.88 -6.44 5.12
N CYS A 7 -10.31 -6.29 6.39
CA CYS A 7 -9.57 -5.61 7.46
C CYS A 7 -9.18 -4.15 7.15
N SER A 8 -9.71 -3.55 6.08
CA SER A 8 -9.13 -2.33 5.52
C SER A 8 -9.50 -1.07 6.29
N GLU A 9 -10.77 -0.94 6.66
CA GLU A 9 -11.29 0.17 7.49
C GLU A 9 -11.04 -0.06 8.98
N HIS A 10 -9.82 -0.49 9.31
CA HIS A 10 -9.38 -0.71 10.68
C HIS A 10 -8.10 0.10 10.92
N PRO A 11 -7.90 0.72 12.10
CA PRO A 11 -6.71 1.52 12.35
C PRO A 11 -5.39 0.78 12.07
N LEU A 12 -5.36 -0.53 12.31
CA LEU A 12 -4.17 -1.38 12.10
C LEU A 12 -4.14 -2.07 10.71
N GLY A 13 -5.14 -1.83 9.85
CA GLY A 13 -5.38 -2.61 8.64
C GLY A 13 -4.27 -2.53 7.58
N GLY A 14 -3.51 -1.44 7.55
CA GLY A 14 -2.39 -1.24 6.62
C GLY A 14 -1.04 -1.76 7.12
N LEU A 15 -0.87 -2.00 8.42
CA LEU A 15 0.44 -2.29 9.02
C LEU A 15 1.08 -3.56 8.48
N GLY A 16 0.28 -4.60 8.21
CA GLY A 16 0.79 -5.87 7.68
C GLY A 16 1.53 -5.69 6.35
N PHE A 17 1.03 -4.83 5.47
CA PHE A 17 1.64 -4.61 4.15
C PHE A 17 2.70 -3.50 4.13
N VAL A 18 2.82 -2.70 5.20
CA VAL A 18 4.07 -1.98 5.46
C VAL A 18 5.19 -2.99 5.75
N GLY A 19 4.90 -3.98 6.60
CA GLY A 19 5.83 -5.10 6.88
C GLY A 19 6.18 -5.91 5.62
N PHE A 20 5.24 -6.10 4.69
CA PHE A 20 5.53 -6.72 3.40
C PHE A 20 6.65 -5.98 2.62
N ALA A 21 6.64 -4.64 2.59
CA ALA A 21 7.69 -3.90 1.89
C ALA A 21 9.07 -4.04 2.57
N GLU A 22 9.10 -4.14 3.90
CA GLU A 22 10.33 -4.48 4.63
C GLU A 22 10.84 -5.87 4.28
N GLU A 23 9.93 -6.86 4.22
CA GLU A 23 10.27 -8.22 3.83
C GLU A 23 10.82 -8.28 2.40
N VAL A 24 10.21 -7.54 1.47
CA VAL A 24 10.72 -7.43 0.09
C VAL A 24 12.12 -6.82 0.07
N ARG A 25 12.40 -5.75 0.84
CA ARG A 25 13.75 -5.17 0.92
C ARG A 25 14.78 -6.19 1.42
N GLU A 26 14.45 -6.96 2.44
CA GLU A 26 15.33 -8.00 2.98
C GLU A 26 15.59 -9.09 1.93
N GLN A 27 14.55 -9.54 1.23
CA GLN A 27 14.67 -10.54 0.15
C GLN A 27 15.48 -10.01 -1.03
N GLU A 28 15.26 -8.76 -1.46
CA GLU A 28 16.05 -8.09 -2.52
C GLU A 28 17.54 -8.04 -2.17
N ALA A 29 17.86 -7.76 -0.89
CA ALA A 29 19.25 -7.77 -0.41
C ALA A 29 19.88 -9.17 -0.47
N GLN A 30 19.12 -10.23 -0.15
CA GLN A 30 19.59 -11.62 -0.25
C GLN A 30 19.75 -12.10 -1.71
N LEU A 31 18.86 -11.64 -2.60
CA LEU A 31 18.86 -12.00 -4.03
C LEU A 31 19.91 -11.23 -4.85
N GLY A 32 20.33 -10.05 -4.38
CA GLY A 32 21.31 -9.21 -5.07
C GLY A 32 20.71 -8.38 -6.22
N PHE A 33 19.38 -8.25 -6.29
CA PHE A 33 18.69 -7.38 -7.24
C PHE A 33 17.40 -6.80 -6.62
N LYS A 34 16.85 -5.77 -7.25
CA LYS A 34 15.58 -5.16 -6.86
C LYS A 34 14.49 -5.46 -7.87
N PHE A 35 13.26 -5.56 -7.41
CA PHE A 35 12.08 -5.57 -8.27
C PHE A 35 11.77 -4.13 -8.72
N ASP A 36 11.58 -3.95 -10.02
CA ASP A 36 11.25 -2.65 -10.59
C ASP A 36 9.81 -2.22 -10.28
N TYR A 37 8.89 -3.19 -10.15
CA TYR A 37 7.46 -2.99 -9.91
C TYR A 37 6.87 -4.12 -9.05
N ILE A 38 5.78 -3.80 -8.37
CA ILE A 38 4.92 -4.76 -7.67
C ILE A 38 3.51 -4.61 -8.26
N VAL A 39 2.90 -5.72 -8.67
CA VAL A 39 1.51 -5.74 -9.15
C VAL A 39 0.61 -6.35 -8.09
N VAL A 40 -0.50 -5.70 -7.76
CA VAL A 40 -1.40 -6.16 -6.70
C VAL A 40 -2.87 -5.90 -7.04
N CYS A 41 -3.74 -6.87 -6.77
CA CYS A 41 -5.19 -6.71 -6.89
C CYS A 41 -5.73 -5.83 -5.74
N SER A 42 -6.64 -4.90 -6.05
CA SER A 42 -7.19 -3.94 -5.11
C SER A 42 -8.71 -3.88 -5.14
N VAL A 43 -9.32 -3.99 -3.95
CA VAL A 43 -10.77 -3.81 -3.73
C VAL A 43 -11.01 -2.90 -2.53
N THR A 44 -10.78 -3.40 -1.31
CA THR A 44 -10.95 -2.64 -0.06
C THR A 44 -9.70 -1.86 0.36
N GLY A 45 -8.56 -2.12 -0.28
CA GLY A 45 -7.45 -1.16 -0.39
C GLY A 45 -6.33 -1.24 0.63
N SER A 46 -6.50 -1.82 1.83
CA SER A 46 -5.42 -1.76 2.85
C SER A 46 -4.15 -2.53 2.48
N THR A 47 -4.27 -3.57 1.64
CA THR A 47 -3.12 -4.27 1.06
C THR A 47 -2.24 -3.32 0.26
N GLN A 48 -2.79 -2.68 -0.78
CA GLN A 48 -2.04 -1.72 -1.58
C GLN A 48 -1.62 -0.50 -0.76
N ALA A 49 -2.47 0.00 0.15
CA ALA A 49 -2.14 1.14 1.00
C ALA A 49 -0.91 0.87 1.88
N GLY A 50 -0.84 -0.31 2.51
CA GLY A 50 0.34 -0.70 3.29
C GLY A 50 1.59 -0.81 2.42
N MET A 51 1.48 -1.39 1.22
CA MET A 51 2.60 -1.45 0.27
C MET A 51 3.06 -0.04 -0.14
N VAL A 52 2.14 0.86 -0.48
CA VAL A 52 2.44 2.27 -0.83
C VAL A 52 3.22 2.94 0.30
N VAL A 53 2.78 2.80 1.55
CA VAL A 53 3.50 3.37 2.72
C VAL A 53 4.87 2.72 2.89
N GLY A 54 4.95 1.40 2.81
CA GLY A 54 6.19 0.66 3.01
C GLY A 54 7.25 0.93 1.93
N PHE A 55 6.84 1.07 0.66
CA PHE A 55 7.72 1.43 -0.45
C PHE A 55 7.94 2.94 -0.58
N ALA A 56 7.11 3.78 0.04
CA ALA A 56 7.40 5.21 0.14
C ALA A 56 8.70 5.47 0.94
N ALA A 57 9.06 4.58 1.87
CA ALA A 57 10.29 4.68 2.67
C ALA A 57 11.58 4.59 1.83
N ASP A 58 11.54 3.95 0.66
CA ASP A 58 12.68 3.82 -0.26
C ASP A 58 12.43 4.44 -1.65
N GLY A 59 11.40 5.30 -1.75
CA GLY A 59 11.10 6.09 -2.95
C GLY A 59 10.45 5.30 -4.08
N ARG A 60 9.76 4.19 -3.78
CA ARG A 60 9.14 3.29 -4.77
C ARG A 60 7.61 3.17 -4.65
N ALA A 61 6.95 4.09 -3.95
CA ALA A 61 5.49 4.06 -3.80
C ALA A 61 4.75 4.00 -5.16
N ASP A 62 5.21 4.79 -6.13
CA ASP A 62 4.70 4.85 -7.51
C ASP A 62 4.98 3.58 -8.34
N ARG A 63 5.76 2.63 -7.80
CA ARG A 63 6.04 1.32 -8.42
C ARG A 63 5.09 0.22 -7.98
N VAL A 64 4.18 0.52 -7.05
CA VAL A 64 3.08 -0.38 -6.65
C VAL A 64 1.90 -0.16 -7.59
N ILE A 65 1.76 -1.04 -8.58
CA ILE A 65 0.69 -1.00 -9.57
C ILE A 65 -0.52 -1.78 -9.06
N GLY A 66 -1.50 -1.06 -8.54
CA GLY A 66 -2.80 -1.61 -8.18
C GLY A 66 -3.63 -1.93 -9.42
N ILE A 67 -4.29 -3.08 -9.44
CA ILE A 67 -5.31 -3.44 -10.44
C ILE A 67 -6.65 -3.49 -9.74
N ASP A 68 -7.58 -2.62 -10.11
CA ASP A 68 -8.93 -2.61 -9.55
C ASP A 68 -9.66 -3.92 -9.89
N ALA A 69 -10.31 -4.49 -8.88
CA ALA A 69 -11.24 -5.59 -9.05
C ALA A 69 -12.60 -5.29 -8.38
N SER A 70 -12.84 -4.03 -8.01
CA SER A 70 -14.09 -3.60 -7.38
C SER A 70 -15.17 -3.22 -8.39
N ALA A 71 -14.77 -2.89 -9.63
CA ALA A 71 -15.61 -2.21 -10.62
C ALA A 71 -16.10 -0.82 -10.16
N THR A 72 -15.42 -0.24 -9.17
CA THR A 72 -15.66 1.11 -8.61
C THR A 72 -14.32 1.82 -8.38
N PRO A 73 -13.52 2.06 -9.43
CA PRO A 73 -12.11 2.42 -9.31
C PRO A 73 -11.88 3.75 -8.58
N GLU A 74 -12.74 4.75 -8.75
CA GLU A 74 -12.61 6.03 -8.05
C GLU A 74 -12.75 5.84 -6.53
N ARG A 75 -13.74 5.05 -6.10
CA ARG A 75 -13.96 4.74 -4.68
C ARG A 75 -12.81 3.94 -4.10
N THR A 76 -12.30 2.95 -4.84
CA THR A 76 -11.17 2.15 -4.39
C THR A 76 -9.90 2.99 -4.30
N HIS A 77 -9.64 3.87 -5.26
CA HIS A 77 -8.50 4.81 -5.21
C HIS A 77 -8.56 5.74 -3.99
N GLU A 78 -9.72 6.36 -3.76
CA GLU A 78 -9.94 7.24 -2.60
C GLU A 78 -9.74 6.48 -1.27
N GLN A 79 -10.26 5.25 -1.19
CA GLN A 79 -10.13 4.40 -0.01
C GLN A 79 -8.66 4.00 0.23
N ILE A 80 -7.93 3.58 -0.80
CA ILE A 80 -6.49 3.27 -0.69
C ILE A 80 -5.72 4.51 -0.21
N THR A 81 -5.96 5.67 -0.83
CA THR A 81 -5.26 6.92 -0.51
C THR A 81 -5.48 7.33 0.95
N ARG A 82 -6.73 7.24 1.44
CA ARG A 82 -7.05 7.57 2.83
C ARG A 82 -6.40 6.60 3.81
N ILE A 83 -6.44 5.28 3.53
CA ILE A 83 -5.81 4.28 4.38
C ILE A 83 -4.28 4.46 4.39
N ALA A 84 -3.67 4.78 3.26
CA ALA A 84 -2.23 4.99 3.14
C ALA A 84 -1.77 6.19 3.97
N ARG A 85 -2.49 7.33 3.91
CA ARG A 85 -2.19 8.51 4.74
C ARG A 85 -2.25 8.19 6.24
N HIS A 86 -3.35 7.58 6.68
CA HIS A 86 -3.51 7.18 8.09
C HIS A 86 -2.41 6.20 8.53
N THR A 87 -2.06 5.22 7.68
CA THR A 87 -1.02 4.24 7.98
C THR A 87 0.37 4.90 8.02
N ALA A 88 0.65 5.87 7.14
CA ALA A 88 1.90 6.64 7.14
C ALA A 88 2.09 7.44 8.43
N GLU A 89 1.02 8.06 8.94
CA GLU A 89 1.02 8.74 10.25
C GLU A 89 1.33 7.76 11.38
N LEU A 90 0.69 6.59 11.39
CA LEU A 90 0.88 5.57 12.43
C LEU A 90 2.31 5.05 12.53
N VAL A 91 2.98 4.85 11.39
CA VAL A 91 4.36 4.33 11.35
C VAL A 91 5.42 5.42 11.40
N GLY A 92 5.01 6.70 11.43
CA GLY A 92 5.94 7.82 11.46
C GLY A 92 6.81 7.92 10.20
N LEU A 93 6.21 7.73 9.01
CA LEU A 93 6.93 7.67 7.72
C LEU A 93 7.82 8.91 7.46
N GLY A 94 7.48 10.07 8.05
CA GLY A 94 8.27 11.30 7.94
C GLY A 94 8.06 12.09 6.64
N ARG A 95 7.11 11.65 5.79
CA ARG A 95 6.60 12.40 4.64
C ARG A 95 5.12 12.12 4.41
N ASP A 96 4.46 13.02 3.72
CA ASP A 96 3.06 12.83 3.31
C ASP A 96 2.95 11.85 2.13
N ILE A 97 1.82 11.12 2.11
CA ILE A 97 1.37 10.36 0.94
C ILE A 97 0.51 11.26 0.06
N GLU A 98 1.01 11.52 -1.14
CA GLU A 98 0.33 12.27 -2.18
C GLU A 98 -0.55 11.35 -3.04
N THR A 99 -1.55 11.90 -3.72
CA THR A 99 -2.41 11.13 -4.64
C THR A 99 -1.60 10.43 -5.73
N LYS A 100 -0.48 11.02 -6.18
CA LYS A 100 0.42 10.45 -7.19
C LYS A 100 1.19 9.21 -6.71
N ASP A 101 1.32 9.02 -5.39
CA ASP A 101 1.97 7.84 -4.80
C ASP A 101 1.08 6.59 -4.92
N VAL A 102 -0.22 6.75 -5.25
CA VAL A 102 -1.20 5.67 -5.38
C VAL A 102 -1.55 5.46 -6.85
N VAL A 103 -1.00 4.40 -7.44
CA VAL A 103 -1.27 3.99 -8.83
C VAL A 103 -2.34 2.90 -8.86
N LEU A 104 -3.45 3.15 -9.53
CA LEU A 104 -4.53 2.17 -9.71
C LEU A 104 -4.94 2.14 -11.19
N ASP A 105 -4.86 0.97 -11.81
CA ASP A 105 -5.29 0.69 -13.18
C ASP A 105 -6.58 -0.17 -13.18
N THR A 106 -7.31 -0.20 -14.29
CA THR A 106 -8.66 -0.80 -14.41
C THR A 106 -8.79 -1.78 -15.57
#